data_AF-A0A1V4R1Q8-F1
#
_entry.id   AF-A0A1V4R1Q8-F1
#
_cell.length_a   1.000
_cell.length_b   1.000
_cell.length_c   1.000
_cell.angle_alpha   90.00
_cell.angle_beta   90.00
_cell.angle_gamma   90.00
#
_symmetry.space_group_name_H-M   'P 1'
#
loop_
_entity.id
_entity.type
_entity.pdbx_description
1 polymer ?
#
loop_
_entity_poly.entity_id
_entity_poly.type
_entity_poly.pdbx_seq_one_letter_code
_entity_poly.pdbx_strand_id
1 'polypeptide(L)'
;MCDNPGHHGISRKDAEFPYLGYMTKDEVVRGNLDLLSEFMRYAFDHPDILDEISPEAELVLLPEDDPGLCAENMRMLEKSEGAERPHVVFRMKKPQVVVPRLESA
;
A
#
# COMPACT_ATOMS: atom_id res chain seq x y z
N MET A 1 -11.48 5.03 -7.15
CA MET A 1 -11.59 3.61 -7.53
C MET A 1 -10.25 3.23 -8.14
N CYS A 2 -9.48 2.33 -7.52
CA CYS A 2 -8.32 1.75 -8.19
C CYS A 2 -8.89 0.70 -9.15
N ASP A 3 -9.32 1.12 -10.34
CA ASP A 3 -9.86 0.21 -11.36
C ASP A 3 -8.70 -0.58 -11.97
N ASN A 4 -8.81 -1.90 -11.94
CA ASN A 4 -7.82 -2.83 -12.48
C ASN A 4 -7.85 -2.77 -14.03
N PRO A 5 -6.80 -2.27 -14.71
CA PRO A 5 -6.76 -2.31 -16.16
C PRO A 5 -6.30 -3.72 -16.57
N GLY A 6 -7.26 -4.50 -17.05
CA GLY A 6 -7.10 -5.93 -17.30
C GLY A 6 -5.93 -6.34 -18.19
N HIS A 7 -5.55 -7.61 -17.99
CA HIS A 7 -4.67 -8.43 -18.80
C HIS A 7 -4.74 -8.14 -20.30
N HIS A 8 -3.76 -7.44 -20.86
CA HIS A 8 -3.37 -7.58 -22.27
C HIS A 8 -1.86 -7.77 -22.35
N GLY A 9 -1.43 -8.89 -22.92
CA GLY A 9 -0.02 -9.17 -23.19
C GLY A 9 0.55 -8.12 -24.13
N ILE A 10 1.42 -7.25 -23.62
CA ILE A 10 2.10 -6.24 -24.43
C ILE A 10 3.59 -6.59 -24.46
N SER A 11 4.04 -6.95 -25.66
CA SER A 11 5.44 -7.13 -26.03
C SER A 11 6.25 -5.90 -25.62
N ARG A 12 7.31 -6.12 -24.83
CA ARG A 12 8.27 -5.08 -24.48
C ARG A 12 8.92 -4.57 -25.76
N LYS A 13 8.47 -3.43 -26.29
CA LYS A 13 9.38 -2.45 -26.91
C LYS A 13 8.83 -1.06 -27.22
N ASP A 14 7.52 -0.85 -27.40
CA ASP A 14 7.07 0.46 -27.96
C ASP A 14 5.94 1.17 -27.19
N ALA A 15 5.75 0.90 -25.89
CA ALA A 15 4.77 1.63 -25.09
C ALA A 15 5.40 2.84 -24.36
N GLU A 16 5.42 3.97 -25.06
CA GLU A 16 5.63 5.30 -24.47
C GLU A 16 4.35 5.72 -23.72
N PHE A 17 4.14 5.17 -22.51
CA PHE A 17 3.13 5.63 -21.55
C PHE A 17 3.86 6.38 -20.41
N PRO A 18 4.03 7.71 -20.51
CA PRO A 18 5.02 8.46 -19.72
C PRO A 18 4.60 8.78 -18.27
N TYR A 19 3.54 8.16 -17.72
CA TYR A 19 3.05 8.48 -16.36
C TYR A 19 2.79 7.27 -15.44
N LEU A 20 3.16 6.05 -15.84
CA LEU A 20 3.35 4.96 -14.88
C LEU A 20 4.83 4.64 -14.81
N GLY A 21 5.59 5.57 -14.25
CA GLY A 21 6.93 5.28 -13.77
C GLY A 21 6.82 4.10 -12.81
N TYR A 22 7.44 2.98 -13.16
CA TYR A 22 7.61 1.87 -12.23
C TYR A 22 8.26 2.44 -10.99
N MET A 23 7.51 2.52 -9.88
CA MET A 23 8.09 2.89 -8.59
C MET A 23 9.26 1.95 -8.33
N THR A 24 10.38 2.52 -7.93
CA THR A 24 11.51 1.71 -7.52
C THR A 24 11.10 0.88 -6.30
N LYS A 25 11.77 -0.26 -6.10
CA LYS A 25 11.52 -1.10 -4.92
C LYS A 25 11.65 -0.29 -3.63
N ASP A 26 12.60 0.63 -3.57
CA ASP A 26 12.85 1.47 -2.39
C ASP A 26 11.70 2.45 -2.12
N GLU A 27 11.11 3.04 -3.16
CA GLU A 27 9.95 3.92 -3.04
C GLU A 27 8.71 3.16 -2.56
N VAL A 28 8.50 1.94 -3.07
CA VAL A 28 7.39 1.07 -2.65
C VAL A 28 7.55 0.67 -1.19
N VAL A 29 8.75 0.22 -0.80
CA VAL A 29 9.05 -0.15 0.60
C VAL A 29 8.85 1.04 1.52
N ARG A 30 9.37 2.22 1.16
CA ARG A 30 9.20 3.43 1.98
C ARG A 30 7.73 3.81 2.12
N GLY A 31 6.97 3.82 1.03
CA GLY A 31 5.54 4.12 1.05
C GLY A 31 4.74 3.15 1.92
N ASN A 32 5.07 1.85 1.88
CA ASN A 32 4.41 0.85 2.72
C ASN A 32 4.79 0.97 4.20
N LEU A 33 6.02 1.37 4.51
CA LEU A 33 6.42 1.67 5.89
C LEU A 33 5.67 2.91 6.43
N ASP A 34 5.47 3.93 5.62
CA ASP A 34 4.69 5.12 6.00
C ASP A 34 3.22 4.75 6.26
N LEU A 35 2.62 3.95 5.39
CA LEU A 35 1.25 3.44 5.58
C LEU A 35 1.13 2.55 6.81
N LEU A 36 2.12 1.66 7.05
CA LEU A 36 2.13 0.79 8.23
C LEU A 36 2.22 1.61 9.52
N SER A 37 3.08 2.63 9.55
CA SER A 37 3.20 3.54 10.69
C SER A 37 1.86 4.19 11.03
N GLU A 38 1.13 4.64 10.00
CA GLU A 38 -0.18 5.26 10.17
C GLU A 38 -1.25 4.26 10.60
N PHE A 39 -1.25 3.05 10.02
CA PHE A 39 -2.14 1.98 10.45
C PHE A 39 -1.90 1.61 11.91
N MET A 40 -0.63 1.48 12.33
CA MET A 40 -0.29 1.18 13.73
C MET A 40 -0.76 2.28 14.66
N ARG A 41 -0.63 3.56 14.27
CA ARG A 41 -1.17 4.68 15.05
C ARG A 41 -2.68 4.55 15.25
N TYR A 42 -3.42 4.26 14.19
CA TYR A 42 -4.86 4.01 14.27
C TYR A 42 -5.17 2.81 15.18
N ALA A 43 -4.46 1.70 15.03
CA ALA A 43 -4.65 0.49 15.81
C ALA A 43 -4.34 0.67 17.31
N PHE A 44 -3.43 1.59 17.66
CA PHE A 44 -3.21 1.96 19.07
C PHE A 44 -4.41 2.69 19.67
N ASP A 45 -5.05 3.56 18.89
CA ASP A 45 -6.26 4.29 19.33
C ASP A 45 -7.53 3.40 19.28
N HIS A 46 -7.52 2.38 18.43
CA HIS A 46 -8.62 1.44 18.16
C HIS A 46 -8.13 -0.02 18.18
N PRO A 47 -7.79 -0.58 19.37
CA PRO A 47 -7.18 -1.90 19.47
C PRO A 47 -8.08 -3.05 19.01
N ASP A 48 -9.40 -2.85 18.99
CA ASP A 48 -10.41 -3.79 18.49
C ASP A 48 -10.19 -4.17 17.03
N ILE A 49 -9.58 -3.29 16.24
CA ILE A 49 -9.27 -3.60 14.83
C ILE A 49 -8.26 -4.74 14.69
N LEU A 50 -7.40 -4.94 15.69
CA LEU A 50 -6.40 -6.02 15.69
C LEU A 50 -7.05 -7.38 15.98
N ASP A 51 -8.18 -7.40 16.70
CA ASP A 51 -8.92 -8.63 16.99
C ASP A 51 -9.63 -9.17 15.73
N GLU A 52 -9.91 -8.30 14.76
CA GLU A 52 -10.48 -8.68 13.45
C GLU A 52 -9.43 -9.29 12.50
N ILE A 53 -8.14 -9.07 12.77
CA ILE A 53 -7.04 -9.54 11.93
C ILE A 53 -6.58 -10.91 12.43
N SER A 54 -6.77 -11.94 11.61
CA SER A 54 -6.24 -13.27 11.92
C SER A 54 -4.71 -13.22 12.05
N PRO A 55 -4.10 -13.87 13.06
CA PRO A 55 -2.64 -13.90 13.24
C PRO A 55 -1.85 -14.41 12.02
N GLU A 56 -2.48 -15.25 11.20
CA GLU A 56 -1.89 -15.82 9.99
C GLU A 56 -2.15 -14.98 8.74
N ALA A 57 -2.89 -13.87 8.87
CA ALA A 57 -3.25 -13.04 7.73
C ALA A 57 -2.10 -12.13 7.28
N GLU A 58 -2.01 -11.94 5.97
CA GLU A 58 -1.17 -10.92 5.38
C GLU A 58 -1.94 -9.60 5.27
N LEU A 59 -1.38 -8.55 5.88
CA LEU A 59 -1.92 -7.21 5.84
C LEU A 59 -1.58 -6.52 4.52
N VAL A 60 -2.58 -6.04 3.80
CA VAL A 60 -2.43 -5.30 2.56
C VAL A 60 -2.96 -3.88 2.75
N LEU A 61 -2.07 -2.90 2.67
CA LEU A 61 -2.42 -1.48 2.79
C LEU A 61 -2.56 -0.86 1.41
N LEU A 62 -3.71 -0.26 1.12
CA LEU A 62 -4.02 0.38 -0.16
C LEU A 62 -4.22 1.89 0.03
N PRO A 63 -3.26 2.73 -0.42
CA PRO A 63 -3.42 4.17 -0.35
C PRO A 63 -4.51 4.66 -1.30
N GLU A 64 -5.39 5.54 -0.82
CA GLU A 64 -6.44 6.16 -1.64
C GLU A 64 -5.93 7.35 -2.47
N ASP A 65 -4.84 7.97 -2.02
CA ASP A 65 -4.26 9.21 -2.54
C ASP A 65 -2.94 9.01 -3.31
N ASP A 66 -2.49 7.76 -3.45
CA ASP A 66 -1.30 7.39 -4.22
C ASP A 66 -1.61 6.22 -5.16
N PRO A 67 -2.09 6.51 -6.39
CA PRO A 67 -2.47 5.48 -7.35
C PRO A 67 -1.32 4.56 -7.78
N GLY A 68 -0.07 5.06 -7.76
CA GLY A 68 1.11 4.26 -8.13
C GLY A 68 1.38 3.18 -7.09
N LEU A 69 1.36 3.57 -5.82
CA LEU A 69 1.54 2.62 -4.71
C LEU A 69 0.33 1.69 -4.55
N CYS A 70 -0.90 2.17 -4.81
CA CYS A 70 -2.10 1.33 -4.86
C CYS A 70 -1.93 0.21 -5.89
N ALA A 71 -1.53 0.57 -7.12
CA ALA A 71 -1.36 -0.40 -8.21
C ALA A 71 -0.29 -1.43 -7.90
N GLU A 72 0.84 -1.02 -7.32
CA GLU A 72 1.93 -1.96 -7.01
C GLU A 72 1.57 -2.91 -5.86
N ASN A 73 0.90 -2.43 -4.81
CA ASN A 73 0.42 -3.28 -3.72
C ASN A 73 -0.66 -4.27 -4.18
N MET A 74 -1.57 -3.84 -5.05
CA MET A 74 -2.55 -4.74 -5.69
C MET A 74 -1.85 -5.81 -6.54
N ARG A 75 -0.83 -5.44 -7.31
CA ARG A 75 -0.05 -6.38 -8.11
C ARG A 75 0.71 -7.39 -7.24
N MET A 76 1.15 -7.00 -6.05
CA MET A 76 1.76 -7.92 -5.09
C MET A 76 0.74 -8.91 -4.53
N LEU A 77 -0.46 -8.42 -4.18
CA LEU A 77 -1.58 -9.26 -3.74
C LEU A 77 -2.01 -10.27 -4.81
N GLU A 78 -2.18 -9.85 -6.07
CA GLU A 78 -2.54 -10.74 -7.17
C GLU A 78 -1.50 -11.86 -7.38
N LYS A 79 -0.22 -11.56 -7.13
CA LYS A 79 0.85 -12.58 -7.20
C LYS A 79 0.85 -13.53 -6.01
N SER A 80 0.27 -13.13 -4.89
CA SER A 80 0.13 -13.95 -3.68
C SER A 80 -1.22 -14.68 -3.62
N GLU A 81 -2.11 -14.55 -4.61
CA GLU A 81 -3.42 -15.27 -4.67
C GLU A 81 -3.32 -16.81 -4.76
N GLY A 82 -2.12 -17.40 -4.67
CA GLY A 82 -1.89 -18.84 -4.45
C GLY A 82 -1.28 -19.19 -3.10
N ALA A 83 -1.09 -18.22 -2.20
CA ALA A 83 -0.56 -18.45 -0.86
C ALA A 83 -1.65 -19.01 0.08
N GLU A 84 -1.25 -19.86 1.01
CA GLU A 84 -2.15 -20.47 2.01
C GLU A 84 -2.66 -19.46 3.06
N ARG A 85 -2.14 -18.23 3.05
CA ARG A 85 -2.45 -17.21 4.05
C ARG A 85 -3.62 -16.34 3.61
N PRO A 86 -4.61 -16.09 4.49
CA PRO A 86 -5.67 -15.14 4.19
C PRO A 86 -5.10 -13.72 4.07
N HIS A 87 -5.71 -12.88 3.25
CA HIS A 87 -5.32 -11.47 3.13
C HIS A 87 -6.38 -10.58 3.81
N VAL A 88 -5.93 -9.54 4.51
CA VAL A 88 -6.80 -8.48 5.05
C VAL A 88 -6.40 -7.17 4.42
N VAL A 89 -7.38 -6.48 3.81
CA VAL A 89 -7.13 -5.27 3.03
C VAL A 89 -7.66 -4.05 3.77
N PHE A 90 -6.79 -3.05 3.98
CA PHE A 90 -7.16 -1.74 4.51
C PHE A 90 -6.99 -0.66 3.46
N ARG A 91 -8.00 0.18 3.29
CA ARG A 91 -7.94 1.38 2.47
C ARG A 91 -7.79 2.59 3.38
N MET A 92 -6.80 3.42 3.09
CA MET A 92 -6.49 4.59 3.91
C MET A 92 -5.76 5.64 3.08
N LYS A 93 -5.71 6.88 3.58
CA LYS A 93 -4.87 7.93 2.99
C LYS A 93 -3.47 7.84 3.57
N LYS A 94 -2.47 8.33 2.83
CA LYS A 94 -1.12 8.47 3.38
C LYS A 94 -1.13 9.46 4.55
N PRO A 95 -0.28 9.23 5.57
CA PRO A 95 -0.13 10.17 6.67
C PRO A 95 0.31 11.53 6.14
N GLN A 96 -0.34 12.60 6.62
CA GLN A 96 0.18 13.94 6.43
C GLN A 96 1.37 14.13 7.36
N VAL A 97 2.56 14.37 6.80
CA VAL A 97 3.77 14.57 7.59
C VAL A 97 3.60 15.82 8.46
N VAL A 98 3.47 15.62 9.77
CA VAL A 98 3.53 16.71 10.74
C VAL A 98 5.00 16.97 11.06
N VAL A 99 5.55 18.06 10.53
CA VAL A 99 6.92 18.46 10.85
C VAL A 99 6.93 19.12 12.24
N PRO A 100 7.55 18.51 13.27
CA PRO A 100 7.59 19.10 14.59
C PRO A 100 8.40 20.40 14.56
N ARG A 101 7.90 21.42 15.25
CA ARG A 101 8.67 22.65 15.49
C ARG A 101 9.58 22.41 16.70
N LEU A 102 10.88 22.60 16.50
CA LEU A 102 11.84 22.63 17.60
C LEU A 102 11.66 23.95 18.36
N GLU A 103 11.35 23.86 19.64
CA GLU A 103 11.34 25.00 20.56
C GLU A 103 12.47 24.82 21.58
N SER A 104 13.23 25.89 21.87
CA SER A 104 14.21 25.91 22.94
C SER A 104 13.51 26.30 24.24
N ALA A 105 13.49 25.39 25.21
CA ALA A 105 13.02 25.62 26.57
C ALA A 105 14.06 26.37 27.42
#